data_AF-A0A956BE81-F1
#
_entry.id   AF-A0A956BE81-F1
#
_cell.length_a   1.000
_cell.length_b   1.000
_cell.length_c   1.000
_cell.angle_alpha   90.00
_cell.angle_beta   90.00
_cell.angle_gamma   90.00
#
_symmetry.space_group_name_H-M   'P 1'
#
loop_
_entity.id
_entity.type
_entity.pdbx_description
1 polymer ?
#
loop_
_entity_poly.entity_id
_entity_poly.type
_entity_poly.pdbx_seq_one_letter_code
_entity_poly.pdbx_strand_id
1 'polypeptide(L)'
;SPSSRVTFLNIPGTPDDADASGCDLVGGNNGTGLAGVLALAGGDLGQFLNPDENGDISLILLAQLAGWDEGQTGNEVGTADLKLFNGDLNADGDFFIDPASFIDNDPMNDPLIFFPGASTENQLLVTPASEFALSLPLVEGLPIQINLAETKLKANLAVGAAGFDLTSGVLSGYLPRQSIVDLIVAIQTACGAENPPSLCDTVTAVLPIDGNPEDVLPLILQLIGGFDARLDAGVPGDCDPLAMEGDANACNAVSVCLEIESEGTKIAGVSAE
;
A
#
# COMPACT_ATOMS: atom_id res chain seq x y z
N SER A 1 8.79 2.84 -21.62
CA SER A 1 7.60 3.06 -20.80
C SER A 1 7.79 4.25 -19.87
N PRO A 2 6.85 5.20 -19.81
CA PRO A 2 6.81 6.23 -18.79
C PRO A 2 6.85 5.61 -17.39
N SER A 3 7.57 6.28 -16.48
CA SER A 3 7.73 5.87 -15.09
C SER A 3 7.54 7.06 -14.13
N SER A 4 7.25 6.77 -12.87
CA SER A 4 7.11 7.78 -11.83
C SER A 4 7.64 7.27 -10.49
N ARG A 5 7.87 8.19 -9.56
CA ARG A 5 8.17 7.90 -8.16
C ARG A 5 7.05 8.46 -7.31
N VAL A 6 6.52 7.66 -6.40
CA VAL A 6 5.56 8.13 -5.39
C VAL A 6 6.25 9.12 -4.44
N THR A 7 5.70 10.32 -4.34
CA THR A 7 6.25 11.43 -3.54
C THR A 7 5.34 11.84 -2.40
N PHE A 8 4.08 11.42 -2.46
CA PHE A 8 3.10 11.66 -1.42
C PHE A 8 2.30 10.39 -1.18
N LEU A 9 2.13 10.05 0.09
CA LEU A 9 1.25 9.00 0.56
C LEU A 9 0.68 9.44 1.90
N ASN A 10 -0.64 9.49 2.00
CA ASN A 10 -1.32 9.94 3.22
C ASN A 10 -2.57 9.09 3.47
N ILE A 11 -2.93 8.94 4.74
CA ILE A 11 -4.20 8.35 5.14
C ILE A 11 -5.17 9.49 5.47
N PRO A 12 -6.37 9.55 4.86
CA PRO A 12 -7.39 10.48 5.29
C PRO A 12 -7.67 10.34 6.78
N GLY A 13 -7.74 11.48 7.49
CA GLY A 13 -7.91 11.48 8.95
C GLY A 13 -9.34 11.14 9.39
N THR A 14 -10.32 11.29 8.50
CA THR A 14 -11.73 11.03 8.76
C THR A 14 -12.44 10.46 7.53
N PRO A 15 -13.58 9.76 7.71
CA PRO A 15 -14.39 9.27 6.59
C PRO A 15 -14.84 10.39 5.63
N ASP A 16 -15.12 11.59 6.16
CA ASP A 16 -15.50 12.75 5.34
C ASP A 16 -14.33 13.24 4.48
N ASP A 17 -13.10 13.20 5.00
CA ASP A 17 -11.90 13.52 4.22
C ASP A 17 -11.66 12.47 3.13
N ALA A 18 -11.86 11.19 3.44
CA ALA A 18 -11.75 10.10 2.47
C ALA A 18 -12.76 10.26 1.31
N ASP A 19 -14.02 10.58 1.62
CA ASP A 19 -15.05 10.90 0.63
C ASP A 19 -14.64 12.10 -0.23
N ALA A 20 -14.13 13.16 0.40
CA ALA A 20 -13.69 14.37 -0.28
C ALA A 20 -12.51 14.11 -1.24
N SER A 21 -11.62 13.19 -0.88
CA SER A 21 -10.48 12.77 -1.71
C SER A 21 -10.88 11.80 -2.83
N GLY A 22 -12.10 11.24 -2.76
CA GLY A 22 -12.69 10.40 -3.81
C GLY A 22 -12.53 8.90 -3.57
N CYS A 23 -12.33 8.49 -2.31
CA CYS A 23 -12.45 7.10 -1.90
C CYS A 23 -13.87 6.61 -2.16
N ASP A 24 -14.00 5.44 -2.77
CA ASP A 24 -15.29 4.81 -3.08
C ASP A 24 -15.21 3.34 -2.67
N LEU A 25 -15.35 3.10 -1.38
CA LEU A 25 -15.24 1.78 -0.75
C LEU A 25 -16.54 1.41 -0.05
N VAL A 26 -16.81 0.11 0.00
CA VAL A 26 -17.89 -0.43 0.80
C VAL A 26 -17.38 -0.60 2.21
N GLY A 27 -17.90 0.17 3.17
CA GLY A 27 -17.58 -0.03 4.57
C GLY A 27 -17.86 1.18 5.45
N GLY A 28 -18.08 0.92 6.74
CA GLY A 28 -18.44 1.96 7.72
C GLY A 28 -17.34 2.95 8.06
N ASN A 29 -16.07 2.60 7.85
CA ASN A 29 -14.90 3.45 8.17
C ASN A 29 -14.37 4.22 6.94
N ASN A 30 -14.93 3.96 5.76
CA ASN A 30 -14.61 4.62 4.49
C ASN A 30 -13.10 4.80 4.23
N GLY A 31 -12.30 3.76 4.47
CA GLY A 31 -10.87 3.79 4.18
C GLY A 31 -9.95 4.29 5.30
N THR A 32 -10.48 4.78 6.41
CA THR A 32 -9.66 5.37 7.49
C THR A 32 -9.02 4.36 8.44
N GLY A 33 -9.36 3.08 8.33
CA GLY A 33 -8.94 2.08 9.32
C GLY A 33 -7.43 1.88 9.41
N LEU A 34 -6.67 2.14 8.34
CA LEU A 34 -5.22 1.97 8.34
C LEU A 34 -4.50 3.01 9.24
N ALA A 35 -5.11 4.16 9.53
CA ALA A 35 -4.51 5.18 10.40
C ALA A 35 -4.16 4.63 11.79
N GLY A 36 -5.01 3.76 12.35
CA GLY A 36 -4.75 3.12 13.63
C GLY A 36 -3.55 2.17 13.61
N VAL A 37 -3.30 1.48 12.49
CA VAL A 37 -2.15 0.59 12.31
C VAL A 37 -0.86 1.40 12.26
N LEU A 38 -0.84 2.53 11.54
CA LEU A 38 0.34 3.38 11.48
C LEU A 38 0.61 4.16 12.76
N ALA A 39 -0.44 4.50 13.51
CA ALA A 39 -0.29 5.10 14.83
C ALA A 39 0.49 4.17 15.78
N LEU A 40 0.29 2.85 15.68
CA LEU A 40 1.10 1.87 16.41
C LEU A 40 2.56 1.89 15.99
N ALA A 41 2.82 2.12 14.71
CA ALA A 41 4.15 2.23 14.15
C ALA A 41 4.85 3.57 14.43
N GLY A 42 4.16 4.51 15.10
CA GLY A 42 4.72 5.79 15.54
C GLY A 42 5.00 6.78 14.41
N GLY A 43 4.34 6.64 13.26
CA GLY A 43 4.73 7.37 12.06
C GLY A 43 3.60 7.79 11.12
N ASP A 44 3.91 8.81 10.31
CA ASP A 44 3.17 9.20 9.12
C ASP A 44 3.85 8.59 7.88
N LEU A 45 3.10 8.17 6.86
CA LEU A 45 3.67 7.59 5.63
C LEU A 45 4.54 8.59 4.88
N GLY A 46 4.19 9.87 4.93
CA GLY A 46 4.93 10.93 4.25
C GLY A 46 6.40 11.03 4.68
N GLN A 47 6.73 10.64 5.91
CA GLN A 47 8.12 10.72 6.40
C GLN A 47 9.04 9.72 5.69
N PHE A 48 8.51 8.59 5.19
CA PHE A 48 9.31 7.55 4.55
C PHE A 48 9.63 7.87 3.09
N LEU A 49 8.84 8.74 2.46
CA LEU A 49 8.97 9.12 1.05
C LEU A 49 9.90 10.31 0.82
N ASN A 50 10.19 11.07 1.87
CA ASN A 50 11.04 12.25 1.81
C ASN A 50 12.49 11.89 2.20
N PRO A 51 13.49 12.54 1.58
CA PRO A 51 14.87 12.36 1.98
C PRO A 51 15.11 12.86 3.41
N ASP A 52 15.87 12.10 4.18
CA ASP A 52 16.34 12.50 5.51
C ASP A 52 17.45 13.56 5.44
N GLU A 53 18.09 13.87 6.58
CA GLU A 53 19.20 14.83 6.64
C GLU A 53 20.43 14.39 5.81
N ASN A 54 20.54 13.10 5.49
CA ASN A 54 21.62 12.51 4.69
C ASN A 54 21.25 12.39 3.21
N GLY A 55 19.99 12.65 2.84
CA GLY A 55 19.47 12.46 1.49
C GLY A 55 18.89 11.06 1.23
N ASP A 56 18.83 10.21 2.26
CA ASP A 56 18.34 8.85 2.16
C ASP A 56 16.81 8.82 2.22
N ILE A 57 16.18 8.05 1.34
CA ILE A 57 14.73 7.88 1.29
C ILE A 57 14.42 6.48 1.79
N SER A 58 13.62 6.37 2.86
CA SER A 58 13.34 5.07 3.48
C SER A 58 12.44 4.17 2.63
N LEU A 59 11.52 4.76 1.86
CA LEU A 59 10.60 4.07 0.97
C LEU A 59 10.63 4.72 -0.40
N ILE A 60 11.08 3.97 -1.40
CA ILE A 60 11.02 4.38 -2.81
C ILE A 60 10.04 3.43 -3.49
N LEU A 61 8.89 3.96 -3.90
CA LEU A 61 7.90 3.22 -4.68
C LEU A 61 7.91 3.78 -6.10
N LEU A 62 8.36 2.96 -7.05
CA LEU A 62 8.46 3.29 -8.46
C LEU A 62 7.26 2.72 -9.18
N ALA A 63 6.65 3.51 -10.08
CA ALA A 63 5.56 3.05 -10.92
C ALA A 63 5.99 3.09 -12.39
N GLN A 64 5.49 2.14 -13.19
CA GLN A 64 5.75 2.05 -14.62
C GLN A 64 4.48 1.69 -15.38
N LEU A 65 4.20 2.41 -16.47
CA LEU A 65 3.11 2.10 -17.40
C LEU A 65 3.64 1.27 -18.57
N ALA A 66 3.62 -0.05 -18.41
CA ALA A 66 4.02 -0.99 -19.44
C ALA A 66 2.99 -1.03 -20.59
N GLY A 67 3.47 -1.13 -21.83
CA GLY A 67 2.63 -1.02 -23.03
C GLY A 67 2.34 0.40 -23.49
N TRP A 68 2.89 1.41 -22.81
CA TRP A 68 2.84 2.82 -23.21
C TRP A 68 4.20 3.29 -23.72
N ASP A 69 4.27 3.72 -24.98
CA ASP A 69 5.51 4.24 -25.57
C ASP A 69 5.68 5.74 -25.32
N GLU A 70 6.93 6.18 -25.18
CA GLU A 70 7.25 7.59 -24.94
C GLU A 70 6.65 8.50 -26.03
N GLY A 71 5.99 9.58 -25.61
CA GLY A 71 5.37 10.56 -26.51
C GLY A 71 3.93 10.24 -26.93
N GLN A 72 3.37 9.08 -26.56
CA GLN A 72 1.94 8.80 -26.74
C GLN A 72 1.09 9.46 -25.65
N THR A 73 -0.13 9.84 -26.01
CA THR A 73 -1.17 10.30 -25.08
C THR A 73 -2.03 9.13 -24.60
N GLY A 74 -2.71 9.26 -23.46
CA GLY A 74 -3.55 8.18 -22.92
C GLY A 74 -4.68 7.75 -23.86
N ASN A 75 -5.21 8.70 -24.63
CA ASN A 75 -6.24 8.43 -25.64
C ASN A 75 -5.73 7.59 -26.82
N GLU A 76 -4.41 7.56 -27.07
CA GLU A 76 -3.81 6.77 -28.15
C GLU A 76 -3.48 5.33 -27.70
N VAL A 77 -3.17 5.15 -26.42
CA VAL A 77 -2.82 3.85 -25.82
C VAL A 77 -4.08 3.05 -25.45
N GLY A 78 -5.10 3.72 -24.91
CA GLY A 78 -6.33 3.11 -24.42
C GLY A 78 -6.15 2.43 -23.06
N THR A 79 -5.36 1.36 -23.02
CA THR A 79 -5.04 0.60 -21.80
C THR A 79 -3.55 0.31 -21.70
N ALA A 80 -2.98 0.47 -20.51
CA ALA A 80 -1.60 0.11 -20.18
C ALA A 80 -1.57 -0.71 -18.89
N ASP A 81 -0.52 -1.51 -18.69
CA ASP A 81 -0.35 -2.21 -17.44
C ASP A 81 0.41 -1.34 -16.46
N LEU A 82 -0.15 -1.11 -15.26
CA LEU A 82 0.53 -0.37 -14.21
C LEU A 82 1.27 -1.36 -13.30
N LYS A 83 2.60 -1.22 -13.25
CA LYS A 83 3.49 -2.00 -12.40
C LYS A 83 4.04 -1.10 -11.30
N LEU A 84 4.10 -1.58 -10.06
CA LEU A 84 4.77 -0.89 -8.97
C LEU A 84 5.89 -1.75 -8.41
N PHE A 85 6.96 -1.09 -7.99
CA PHE A 85 8.19 -1.71 -7.53
C PHE A 85 8.73 -0.98 -6.32
N ASN A 86 9.30 -1.72 -5.38
CA ASN A 86 10.25 -1.13 -4.45
C ASN A 86 11.48 -0.69 -5.25
N GLY A 87 12.08 0.42 -4.85
CA GLY A 87 13.24 0.97 -5.51
C GLY A 87 14.37 1.30 -4.56
N ASP A 88 15.53 1.51 -5.17
CA ASP A 88 16.74 1.97 -4.54
C ASP A 88 17.22 3.26 -5.21
N LEU A 89 17.99 4.06 -4.48
CA LEU A 89 18.70 5.21 -4.99
C LEU A 89 20.20 4.91 -4.97
N ASN A 90 20.89 5.09 -6.10
CA ASN A 90 22.35 4.98 -6.12
C ASN A 90 23.01 6.30 -5.67
N ALA A 91 24.35 6.28 -5.54
CA ALA A 91 25.13 7.46 -5.16
C ALA A 91 25.06 8.64 -6.17
N ASP A 92 24.66 8.37 -7.41
CA ASP A 92 24.50 9.37 -8.47
C ASP A 92 23.07 9.98 -8.50
N GLY A 93 22.17 9.48 -7.65
CA GLY A 93 20.77 9.92 -7.58
C GLY A 93 19.84 9.26 -8.62
N ASP A 94 20.28 8.17 -9.25
CA ASP A 94 19.48 7.38 -10.17
C ASP A 94 18.63 6.35 -9.41
N PHE A 95 17.37 6.19 -9.84
CA PHE A 95 16.45 5.22 -9.27
C PHE A 95 16.57 3.86 -9.97
N PHE A 96 16.65 2.79 -9.18
CA PHE A 96 16.66 1.41 -9.63
C PHE A 96 15.51 0.64 -9.00
N ILE A 97 15.04 -0.40 -9.67
CA ILE A 97 14.08 -1.36 -9.11
C ILE A 97 14.84 -2.36 -8.24
N ASP A 98 14.35 -2.60 -7.03
CA ASP A 98 14.82 -3.68 -6.16
C ASP A 98 14.35 -5.04 -6.73
N PRO A 99 15.25 -6.04 -6.94
CA PRO A 99 14.90 -7.40 -7.32
C PRO A 99 13.79 -8.05 -6.48
N ALA A 100 13.68 -7.72 -5.20
CA ALA A 100 12.63 -8.20 -4.30
C ALA A 100 11.22 -7.75 -4.71
N SER A 101 11.11 -6.83 -5.67
CA SER A 101 9.84 -6.43 -6.27
C SER A 101 9.25 -7.47 -7.23
N PHE A 102 10.00 -8.52 -7.58
CA PHE A 102 9.57 -9.55 -8.51
C PHE A 102 9.30 -10.88 -7.80
N ILE A 103 8.42 -11.70 -8.38
CA ILE A 103 8.19 -13.07 -7.91
C ILE A 103 9.52 -13.85 -7.92
N ASP A 104 9.82 -14.52 -6.81
CA ASP A 104 11.06 -15.27 -6.58
C ASP A 104 12.35 -14.42 -6.70
N ASN A 105 12.22 -13.10 -6.59
CA ASN A 105 13.30 -12.12 -6.80
C ASN A 105 13.92 -12.18 -8.20
N ASP A 106 13.19 -12.70 -9.21
CA ASP A 106 13.67 -12.81 -10.58
C ASP A 106 13.02 -11.73 -11.48
N PRO A 107 13.80 -10.77 -12.02
CA PRO A 107 13.30 -9.75 -12.94
C PRO A 107 12.67 -10.27 -14.24
N MET A 108 12.80 -11.57 -14.53
CA MET A 108 12.11 -12.22 -15.64
C MET A 108 10.64 -12.57 -15.31
N ASN A 109 10.27 -12.58 -14.03
CA ASN A 109 8.90 -12.82 -13.58
C ASN A 109 8.09 -11.51 -13.48
N ASP A 110 6.80 -11.64 -13.18
CA ASP A 110 5.93 -10.49 -12.94
C ASP A 110 6.27 -9.80 -11.60
N PRO A 111 6.01 -8.48 -11.49
CA PRO A 111 6.14 -7.78 -10.23
C PRO A 111 5.10 -8.23 -9.21
N LEU A 112 5.42 -8.08 -7.93
CA LEU A 112 4.51 -8.37 -6.82
C LEU A 112 3.31 -7.42 -6.78
N ILE A 113 3.46 -6.17 -7.25
CA ILE A 113 2.35 -5.23 -7.39
C ILE A 113 2.08 -4.98 -8.88
N PHE A 114 0.91 -5.43 -9.33
CA PHE A 114 0.52 -5.39 -10.73
C PHE A 114 -0.96 -5.07 -10.91
N PHE A 115 -1.25 -4.09 -11.76
CA PHE A 115 -2.59 -3.70 -12.16
C PHE A 115 -2.75 -3.86 -13.68
N PRO A 116 -3.28 -5.00 -14.16
CA PRO A 116 -3.43 -5.25 -15.58
C PRO A 116 -4.47 -4.32 -16.21
N GLY A 117 -4.20 -3.82 -17.41
CA GLY A 117 -5.19 -3.10 -18.22
C GLY A 117 -5.73 -1.83 -17.56
N ALA A 118 -4.88 -1.07 -16.87
CA ALA A 118 -5.21 0.26 -16.40
C ALA A 118 -5.64 1.14 -17.58
N SER A 119 -6.87 1.66 -17.49
CA SER A 119 -7.46 2.50 -18.52
C SER A 119 -7.11 3.95 -18.28
N THR A 120 -6.89 4.70 -19.35
CA THR A 120 -6.75 6.15 -19.29
C THR A 120 -7.74 6.84 -20.19
N GLU A 121 -8.65 7.59 -19.58
CA GLU A 121 -9.65 8.37 -20.31
C GLU A 121 -9.68 9.80 -19.75
N ASN A 122 -9.57 10.81 -20.61
CA ASN A 122 -9.61 12.22 -20.20
C ASN A 122 -8.62 12.59 -19.08
N GLN A 123 -7.39 12.05 -19.15
CA GLN A 123 -6.35 12.22 -18.11
C GLN A 123 -6.67 11.58 -16.77
N LEU A 124 -7.70 10.73 -16.68
CA LEU A 124 -7.97 9.93 -15.50
C LEU A 124 -7.41 8.52 -15.72
N LEU A 125 -6.45 8.12 -14.91
CA LEU A 125 -5.99 6.74 -14.78
C LEU A 125 -6.94 6.01 -13.83
N VAL A 126 -7.42 4.85 -14.24
CA VAL A 126 -8.21 3.94 -13.40
C VAL A 126 -7.70 2.52 -13.61
N THR A 127 -7.35 1.85 -12.52
CA THR A 127 -6.97 0.43 -12.57
C THR A 127 -8.16 -0.48 -12.28
N PRO A 128 -8.17 -1.70 -12.83
CA PRO A 128 -8.95 -2.79 -12.26
C PRO A 128 -8.54 -3.10 -10.82
N ALA A 129 -9.38 -3.87 -10.14
CA ALA A 129 -9.06 -4.41 -8.83
C ALA A 129 -7.89 -5.40 -8.94
N SER A 130 -6.94 -5.33 -8.02
CA SER A 130 -5.82 -6.27 -7.92
C SER A 130 -5.36 -6.43 -6.48
N GLU A 131 -4.45 -7.38 -6.25
CA GLU A 131 -3.72 -7.47 -4.99
C GLU A 131 -2.64 -6.39 -4.92
N PHE A 132 -2.40 -5.88 -3.72
CA PHE A 132 -1.38 -4.86 -3.46
C PHE A 132 -0.64 -5.19 -2.18
N ALA A 133 0.68 -5.32 -2.28
CA ALA A 133 1.56 -5.61 -1.16
C ALA A 133 2.56 -4.48 -0.96
N LEU A 134 2.44 -3.72 0.13
CA LEU A 134 3.35 -2.62 0.46
C LEU A 134 4.22 -3.01 1.65
N SER A 135 5.53 -2.87 1.47
CA SER A 135 6.50 -3.02 2.55
C SER A 135 6.79 -1.65 3.16
N LEU A 136 6.43 -1.46 4.42
CA LEU A 136 6.70 -0.21 5.15
C LEU A 136 7.92 -0.38 6.07
N PRO A 137 8.95 0.47 5.96
CA PRO A 137 10.15 0.44 6.79
C PRO A 137 9.89 1.13 8.14
N LEU A 138 8.90 0.65 8.90
CA LEU A 138 8.48 1.28 10.15
C LEU A 138 9.56 1.18 11.24
N VAL A 139 10.36 0.11 11.22
CA VAL A 139 11.47 -0.09 12.15
C VAL A 139 12.65 -0.71 11.43
N GLU A 140 13.86 -0.29 11.81
CA GLU A 140 15.10 -0.85 11.28
C GLU A 140 15.11 -2.38 11.42
N GLY A 141 15.32 -3.09 10.31
CA GLY A 141 15.37 -4.55 10.27
C GLY A 141 14.00 -5.27 10.31
N LEU A 142 12.88 -4.55 10.37
CA LEU A 142 11.54 -5.13 10.30
C LEU A 142 10.63 -4.36 9.32
N PRO A 143 10.69 -4.68 8.01
CA PRO A 143 9.68 -4.21 7.08
C PRO A 143 8.33 -4.82 7.45
N ILE A 144 7.33 -3.97 7.66
CA ILE A 144 5.95 -4.39 7.86
C ILE A 144 5.28 -4.49 6.50
N GLN A 145 4.90 -5.70 6.11
CA GLN A 145 4.16 -5.93 4.88
C GLN A 145 2.65 -5.77 5.11
N ILE A 146 2.03 -4.90 4.32
CA ILE A 146 0.59 -4.69 4.28
C ILE A 146 0.08 -5.26 2.96
N ASN A 147 -0.79 -6.28 3.06
CA ASN A 147 -1.42 -6.89 1.91
C ASN A 147 -2.89 -6.47 1.83
N LEU A 148 -3.21 -5.67 0.82
CA LEU A 148 -4.56 -5.22 0.49
C LEU A 148 -5.15 -6.06 -0.65
N ALA A 149 -6.38 -6.51 -0.45
CA ALA A 149 -7.20 -7.15 -1.46
C ALA A 149 -8.08 -6.12 -2.18
N GLU A 150 -8.48 -6.46 -3.41
CA GLU A 150 -9.41 -5.66 -4.22
C GLU A 150 -8.98 -4.18 -4.36
N THR A 151 -7.68 -3.98 -4.49
CA THR A 151 -7.07 -2.66 -4.53
C THR A 151 -7.25 -2.03 -5.90
N LYS A 152 -7.59 -0.75 -5.93
CA LYS A 152 -7.73 0.06 -7.15
C LYS A 152 -7.01 1.38 -6.95
N LEU A 153 -6.36 1.85 -8.01
CA LEU A 153 -5.80 3.18 -8.10
C LEU A 153 -6.64 4.01 -9.09
N LYS A 154 -7.01 5.20 -8.64
CA LYS A 154 -7.64 6.23 -9.47
C LYS A 154 -6.89 7.53 -9.29
N ALA A 155 -6.39 8.15 -10.36
CA ALA A 155 -5.59 9.37 -10.26
C ALA A 155 -5.65 10.20 -11.54
N ASN A 156 -5.43 11.52 -11.42
CA ASN A 156 -5.18 12.34 -12.60
C ASN A 156 -3.76 12.08 -13.09
N LEU A 157 -3.63 11.75 -14.37
CA LEU A 157 -2.40 11.38 -15.04
C LEU A 157 -1.97 12.47 -16.02
N ALA A 158 -0.75 12.97 -15.84
CA ALA A 158 -0.07 13.80 -16.83
C ALA A 158 1.21 13.11 -17.30
N VAL A 159 1.38 12.94 -18.61
CA VAL A 159 2.60 12.32 -19.16
C VAL A 159 3.55 13.40 -19.68
N GLY A 160 4.81 13.32 -19.29
CA GLY A 160 5.87 14.25 -19.66
C GLY A 160 7.14 13.54 -20.14
N ALA A 161 8.16 14.31 -20.49
CA ALA A 161 9.43 13.76 -20.98
C ALA A 161 10.24 13.02 -19.90
N ALA A 162 9.98 13.32 -18.62
CA ALA A 162 10.65 12.67 -17.50
C ALA A 162 9.94 11.38 -17.06
N GLY A 163 8.72 11.11 -17.53
CA GLY A 163 7.87 10.07 -16.98
C GLY A 163 6.40 10.47 -16.95
N PHE A 164 5.69 10.10 -15.88
CA PHE A 164 4.32 10.57 -15.65
C PHE A 164 4.10 11.06 -14.22
N ASP A 165 3.21 12.03 -14.07
CA ASP A 165 2.77 12.55 -12.79
C ASP A 165 1.39 11.96 -12.47
N LEU A 166 1.19 11.59 -11.21
CA LEU A 166 -0.12 11.26 -10.65
C LEU A 166 -0.45 12.32 -9.62
N THR A 167 -1.62 12.94 -9.76
CA THR A 167 -2.10 13.97 -8.83
C THR A 167 -3.52 13.64 -8.40
N SER A 168 -3.87 14.03 -7.17
CA SER A 168 -5.18 13.70 -6.58
C SER A 168 -5.49 12.20 -6.70
N GLY A 169 -4.47 11.37 -6.49
CA GLY A 169 -4.59 9.93 -6.61
C GLY A 169 -5.18 9.32 -5.35
N VAL A 170 -5.95 8.27 -5.54
CA VAL A 170 -6.55 7.48 -4.47
C VAL A 170 -6.26 6.01 -4.74
N LEU A 171 -5.53 5.38 -3.81
CA LEU A 171 -5.37 3.93 -3.73
C LEU A 171 -6.32 3.40 -2.67
N SER A 172 -7.30 2.62 -3.10
CA SER A 172 -8.41 2.14 -2.29
C SER A 172 -8.42 0.63 -2.32
N GLY A 173 -8.60 -0.03 -1.17
CA GLY A 173 -8.61 -1.48 -1.07
C GLY A 173 -9.10 -1.94 0.29
N TYR A 174 -8.90 -3.21 0.58
CA TYR A 174 -9.37 -3.83 1.82
C TYR A 174 -8.25 -4.61 2.47
N LEU A 175 -8.04 -4.41 3.77
CA LEU A 175 -7.14 -5.21 4.58
C LEU A 175 -7.92 -6.41 5.14
N PRO A 176 -7.72 -7.64 4.61
CA PRO A 176 -8.42 -8.81 5.09
C PRO A 176 -7.98 -9.17 6.52
N ARG A 177 -8.84 -9.85 7.28
CA ARG A 177 -8.53 -10.40 8.60
C ARG A 177 -7.17 -11.12 8.65
N GLN A 178 -6.88 -11.95 7.65
CA GLN A 178 -5.62 -12.69 7.60
C GLN A 178 -4.40 -11.76 7.55
N SER A 179 -4.44 -10.67 6.77
CA SER A 179 -3.34 -9.70 6.71
C SER A 179 -3.10 -9.01 8.05
N ILE A 180 -4.13 -8.78 8.86
CA ILE A 180 -3.99 -8.22 10.22
C ILE A 180 -3.36 -9.26 11.15
N VAL A 181 -3.76 -10.52 11.04
CA VAL A 181 -3.16 -11.62 11.81
C VAL A 181 -1.68 -11.80 11.44
N ASP A 182 -1.35 -11.77 10.15
CA ASP A 182 0.01 -11.89 9.65
C ASP A 182 0.88 -10.72 10.16
N LEU A 183 0.32 -9.50 10.21
CA LEU A 183 0.95 -8.34 10.82
C LEU A 183 1.26 -8.57 12.31
N ILE A 184 0.29 -9.07 13.08
CA ILE A 184 0.50 -9.37 14.50
C ILE A 184 1.61 -10.41 14.67
N VAL A 185 1.61 -11.47 13.86
CA VAL A 185 2.64 -12.52 13.87
C VAL A 185 4.02 -11.93 13.55
N ALA A 186 4.12 -11.08 12.54
CA ALA A 186 5.38 -10.44 12.17
C ALA A 186 5.93 -9.58 13.32
N ILE A 187 5.07 -8.78 13.96
CA ILE A 187 5.44 -7.95 15.10
C ILE A 187 5.87 -8.81 16.31
N GLN A 188 5.08 -9.84 16.68
CA GLN A 188 5.43 -10.74 17.78
C GLN A 188 6.76 -11.46 17.53
N THR A 189 6.99 -11.93 16.30
CA THR A 189 8.23 -12.60 15.90
C THR A 189 9.43 -11.67 16.05
N ALA A 190 9.30 -10.42 15.60
CA ALA A 190 10.37 -9.43 15.73
C ALA A 190 10.65 -9.06 17.19
N CYS A 191 9.59 -8.90 18.01
CA CYS A 191 9.73 -8.58 19.42
C CYS A 191 10.19 -9.74 20.29
N GLY A 192 10.09 -10.98 19.80
CA GLY A 192 10.65 -12.17 20.44
C GLY A 192 12.10 -12.48 20.04
N ALA A 193 12.69 -11.72 19.11
CA ALA A 193 14.07 -11.92 18.67
C ALA A 193 15.10 -11.54 19.74
N GLU A 194 16.35 -12.04 19.61
CA GLU A 194 17.43 -11.74 20.57
C GLU A 194 17.77 -10.24 20.64
N ASN A 195 17.60 -9.51 19.53
CA ASN A 195 17.76 -8.07 19.45
C ASN A 195 16.44 -7.46 18.94
N PRO A 196 15.46 -7.26 19.83
CA PRO A 196 14.16 -6.77 19.42
C PRO A 196 14.25 -5.30 18.95
N PRO A 197 13.46 -4.91 17.95
CA PRO A 197 13.38 -3.51 17.53
C PRO A 197 12.85 -2.59 18.65
N SER A 198 13.21 -1.31 18.61
CA SER A 198 12.83 -0.32 19.65
C SER A 198 11.32 -0.16 19.84
N LEU A 199 10.54 -0.37 18.78
CA LEU A 199 9.08 -0.39 18.82
C LEU A 199 8.53 -1.39 19.85
N CYS A 200 9.24 -2.49 20.10
CA CYS A 200 8.81 -3.55 21.01
C CYS A 200 8.69 -3.09 22.46
N ASP A 201 9.43 -2.07 22.88
CA ASP A 201 9.28 -1.50 24.23
C ASP A 201 7.89 -0.92 24.48
N THR A 202 7.25 -0.41 23.41
CA THR A 202 5.89 0.17 23.47
C THR A 202 4.84 -0.88 23.15
N VAL A 203 5.09 -1.68 22.12
CA VAL A 203 4.11 -2.61 21.58
C VAL A 203 3.87 -3.80 22.49
N THR A 204 4.87 -4.28 23.23
CA THR A 204 4.72 -5.43 24.14
C THR A 204 3.74 -5.20 25.30
N ALA A 205 3.43 -3.94 25.61
CA ALA A 205 2.39 -3.58 26.58
C ALA A 205 0.97 -3.87 26.08
N VAL A 206 0.78 -3.95 24.75
CA VAL A 206 -0.51 -4.16 24.08
C VAL A 206 -0.56 -5.54 23.39
N LEU A 207 0.56 -5.97 22.82
CA LEU A 207 0.76 -7.22 22.10
C LEU A 207 1.66 -8.16 22.93
N PRO A 208 1.10 -9.12 23.70
CA PRO A 208 1.93 -10.11 24.38
C PRO A 208 2.70 -10.96 23.37
N ILE A 209 4.02 -11.05 23.52
CA ILE A 209 4.93 -11.72 22.56
C ILE A 209 4.57 -13.20 22.38
N ASP A 210 4.25 -13.89 23.49
CA ASP A 210 3.94 -15.34 23.49
C ASP A 210 2.44 -15.64 23.34
N GLY A 211 1.62 -14.61 23.05
CA GLY A 211 0.17 -14.75 22.90
C GLY A 211 -0.23 -15.34 21.55
N ASN A 212 -1.35 -16.04 21.49
CA ASN A 212 -1.96 -16.42 20.22
C ASN A 212 -2.41 -15.15 19.47
N PRO A 213 -1.97 -14.91 18.21
CA PRO A 213 -2.35 -13.74 17.42
C PRO A 213 -3.86 -13.47 17.38
N GLU A 214 -4.66 -14.55 17.36
CA GLU A 214 -6.11 -14.50 17.32
C GLU A 214 -6.74 -13.92 18.59
N ASP A 215 -6.10 -14.16 19.75
CA ASP A 215 -6.57 -13.61 21.03
C ASP A 215 -6.29 -12.10 21.12
N VAL A 216 -5.36 -11.60 20.30
CA VAL A 216 -4.91 -10.21 20.30
C VAL A 216 -5.55 -9.38 19.20
N LEU A 217 -6.02 -10.02 18.13
CA LEU A 217 -6.75 -9.39 17.03
C LEU A 217 -7.85 -8.41 17.52
N PRO A 218 -8.71 -8.74 18.51
CA PRO A 218 -9.73 -7.79 18.99
C PRO A 218 -9.17 -6.48 19.54
N LEU A 219 -7.97 -6.49 20.13
CA LEU A 219 -7.30 -5.28 20.64
C LEU A 219 -6.82 -4.40 19.49
N ILE A 220 -6.22 -5.01 18.46
CA ILE A 220 -5.82 -4.28 17.24
C ILE A 220 -7.05 -3.72 16.53
N LEU A 221 -8.12 -4.51 16.42
CA LEU A 221 -9.39 -4.06 15.84
C LEU A 221 -9.96 -2.84 16.56
N GLN A 222 -9.84 -2.75 17.89
CA GLN A 222 -10.28 -1.56 18.63
C GLN A 222 -9.50 -0.30 18.24
N LEU A 223 -8.24 -0.41 17.85
CA LEU A 223 -7.41 0.72 17.45
C LEU A 223 -7.70 1.20 16.03
N ILE A 224 -8.11 0.29 15.15
CA ILE A 224 -8.33 0.57 13.72
C ILE A 224 -9.81 0.78 13.37
N GLY A 225 -10.70 0.82 14.37
CA GLY A 225 -12.13 1.04 14.17
C GLY A 225 -12.94 -0.22 13.82
N GLY A 226 -12.34 -1.40 13.95
CA GLY A 226 -12.97 -2.70 13.69
C GLY A 226 -13.07 -3.06 12.21
N PHE A 227 -13.50 -4.29 11.95
CA PHE A 227 -13.90 -4.69 10.60
C PHE A 227 -15.18 -3.95 10.20
N ASP A 228 -15.19 -3.42 8.99
CA ASP A 228 -16.27 -2.59 8.47
C ASP A 228 -16.73 -3.00 7.08
N ALA A 229 -16.06 -3.98 6.48
CA ALA A 229 -16.41 -4.57 5.19
C ALA A 229 -16.42 -6.11 5.25
N ARG A 230 -17.14 -6.73 4.33
CA ARG A 230 -17.03 -8.17 4.05
C ARG A 230 -16.39 -8.40 2.69
N LEU A 231 -15.36 -9.23 2.64
CA LEU A 231 -14.83 -9.84 1.43
C LEU A 231 -15.33 -11.29 1.33
N ASP A 232 -16.10 -11.60 0.29
CA ASP A 232 -16.54 -12.95 -0.06
C ASP A 232 -15.99 -13.34 -1.44
N ALA A 233 -15.10 -14.34 -1.48
CA ALA A 233 -14.39 -14.76 -2.69
C ALA A 233 -13.76 -13.58 -3.47
N GLY A 234 -13.20 -12.61 -2.76
CA GLY A 234 -12.60 -11.41 -3.35
C GLY A 234 -13.62 -10.36 -3.79
N VAL A 235 -14.88 -10.44 -3.39
CA VAL A 235 -15.88 -9.40 -3.71
C VAL A 235 -16.22 -8.62 -2.44
N PRO A 236 -15.98 -7.30 -2.41
CA PRO A 236 -16.37 -6.49 -1.27
C PRO A 236 -17.89 -6.28 -1.23
N GLY A 237 -18.45 -6.28 -0.04
CA GLY A 237 -19.86 -6.03 0.19
C GLY A 237 -20.15 -5.58 1.61
N ASP A 238 -21.36 -5.06 1.80
CA ASP A 238 -21.84 -4.65 3.11
C ASP A 238 -21.84 -5.83 4.08
N CYS A 239 -21.62 -5.50 5.35
CA CYS A 239 -21.63 -6.45 6.45
C CYS A 239 -22.44 -5.89 7.62
N ASP A 240 -22.85 -6.77 8.53
CA ASP A 240 -23.47 -6.39 9.79
C ASP A 240 -22.38 -6.30 10.86
N PRO A 241 -22.05 -5.10 11.38
CA PRO A 241 -21.02 -4.94 12.41
C PRO A 241 -21.40 -5.59 13.75
N LEU A 242 -22.67 -5.98 13.93
CA LEU A 242 -23.17 -6.67 15.11
C LEU A 242 -23.25 -8.20 14.90
N ALA A 243 -23.02 -8.69 13.69
CA ALA A 243 -23.03 -10.12 13.43
C ALA A 243 -21.86 -10.80 14.14
N MET A 244 -22.12 -12.01 14.65
CA MET A 244 -21.10 -12.79 15.36
C MET A 244 -20.11 -13.41 14.36
N GLU A 245 -18.90 -13.69 14.83
CA GLU A 245 -17.90 -14.40 14.03
C GLU A 245 -18.47 -15.74 13.52
N GLY A 246 -18.30 -15.98 12.22
CA GLY A 246 -18.86 -17.14 11.52
C GLY A 246 -20.24 -16.94 10.90
N ASP A 247 -20.91 -15.79 11.13
CA ASP A 247 -22.08 -15.41 10.34
C ASP A 247 -21.66 -15.07 8.89
N ALA A 248 -22.50 -15.42 7.93
CA ALA A 248 -22.26 -15.11 6.52
C ALA A 248 -22.21 -13.59 6.24
N ASN A 249 -22.78 -12.76 7.12
CA ASN A 249 -22.79 -11.31 7.03
C ASN A 249 -21.80 -10.63 7.98
N ALA A 250 -20.96 -11.39 8.70
CA ALA A 250 -19.95 -10.80 9.56
C ALA A 250 -18.90 -10.03 8.75
N CYS A 251 -18.49 -8.87 9.26
CA CYS A 251 -17.38 -8.11 8.70
C CYS A 251 -16.07 -8.88 8.92
N ASN A 252 -15.22 -8.93 7.89
CA ASN A 252 -13.95 -9.68 7.91
C ASN A 252 -12.79 -8.92 7.26
N ALA A 253 -13.00 -7.66 6.88
CA ALA A 253 -11.99 -6.80 6.29
C ALA A 253 -12.17 -5.35 6.75
N VAL A 254 -11.07 -4.61 6.69
CA VAL A 254 -11.03 -3.18 6.99
C VAL A 254 -10.88 -2.42 5.67
N SER A 255 -11.76 -1.47 5.39
CA SER A 255 -11.62 -0.59 4.25
C SER A 255 -10.39 0.33 4.44
N VAL A 256 -9.56 0.43 3.40
CA VAL A 256 -8.31 1.22 3.42
C VAL A 256 -8.30 2.17 2.23
N CYS A 257 -8.07 3.45 2.51
CA CYS A 257 -7.88 4.46 1.49
C CYS A 257 -6.60 5.26 1.74
N LEU A 258 -5.84 5.46 0.67
CA LEU A 258 -4.58 6.18 0.66
C LEU A 258 -4.64 7.24 -0.43
N GLU A 259 -4.35 8.48 -0.06
CA GLU A 259 -4.06 9.53 -1.01
C GLU A 259 -2.64 9.33 -1.54
N ILE A 260 -2.45 9.41 -2.85
CA ILE A 260 -1.18 9.13 -3.50
C ILE A 260 -0.89 10.15 -4.60
N GLU A 261 0.34 10.67 -4.59
CA GLU A 261 0.87 11.46 -5.70
C GLU A 261 2.23 10.91 -6.12
N SER A 262 2.54 11.07 -7.40
CA SER A 262 3.82 10.68 -7.96
C SER A 262 4.32 11.71 -8.95
N GLU A 263 5.63 11.79 -9.09
CA GLU A 263 6.27 12.64 -10.10
C GLU A 263 7.01 11.80 -11.13
N GLY A 264 7.05 12.29 -12.37
CA GLY A 264 7.74 11.64 -13.47
C GLY A 264 9.23 11.46 -13.18
N THR A 265 9.70 10.22 -13.20
CA THR A 265 11.10 9.87 -12.96
C THR A 265 11.60 8.85 -13.97
N LYS A 266 12.92 8.76 -14.11
CA LYS A 266 13.56 7.70 -14.91
C LYS A 266 14.00 6.56 -14.01
N ILE A 267 13.65 5.34 -14.43
CA ILE A 267 14.17 4.11 -13.83
C ILE A 267 15.39 3.66 -14.65
N ALA A 268 16.56 3.64 -14.02
CA ALA A 268 17.84 3.34 -14.68
C ALA A 268 18.03 1.84 -14.96
N GLY A 269 17.35 0.98 -14.20
CA GLY A 269 17.38 -0.47 -14.36
C GLY A 269 16.87 -1.19 -13.13
N VAL A 270 17.28 -2.46 -12.99
CA VAL A 270 17.14 -3.24 -11.75
C VAL A 270 18.48 -3.17 -11.01
N SER A 271 18.47 -2.99 -9.69
CA SER A 271 19.69 -2.95 -8.89
C SER A 271 20.42 -4.29 -8.97
N ALA A 272 21.75 -4.25 -8.89
CA ALA A 272 22.55 -5.46 -8.78
C ALA A 272 22.51 -5.91 -7.31
N GLU A 273 22.22 -7.20 -7.08
CA GLU A 273 22.35 -7.83 -5.75
C GLU A 273 23.74 -7.61 -5.12
#